data_AF-A0A536XDL7-F1
#
_entry.id   AF-A0A536XDL7-F1
#
_cell.length_a   1.000
_cell.length_b   1.000
_cell.length_c   1.000
_cell.angle_alpha   90.00
_cell.angle_beta   90.00
_cell.angle_gamma   90.00
#
_symmetry.space_group_name_H-M   'P 1'
#
loop_
_entity.id
_entity.type
_entity.pdbx_description
1 polymer ?
#
loop_
_entity_poly.entity_id
_entity_poly.type
_entity_poly.pdbx_seq_one_letter_code
_entity_poly.pdbx_strand_id
1 'polypeptide(L)'
;MKRLLVLCSILLAAPAQSGQEWELISVTRGPTWEVNEAKGALKQNGRVLEGVLKDKTDGKADYQIRVELNGEHAQATFRFISENDEGTKLTGIYKRTAKPTKTHCPEQIQLMNSFQYIGLARNACEP
;
A
#
# COMPACT_ATOMS: atom_id res chain seq x y z
N MET A 1 -49.23 20.67 25.64
CA MET A 1 -48.11 20.92 24.71
C MET A 1 -47.08 19.81 24.87
N LYS A 2 -47.07 18.80 23.98
CA LYS A 2 -46.11 17.69 24.00
C LYS A 2 -44.86 18.10 23.20
N ARG A 3 -43.71 18.25 23.87
CA ARG A 3 -42.42 18.48 23.21
C ARG A 3 -41.86 17.13 22.73
N LEU A 4 -41.81 16.92 21.42
CA LEU A 4 -41.03 15.84 20.82
C LEU A 4 -39.55 16.15 20.99
N LEU A 5 -38.84 15.33 21.75
CA LEU A 5 -37.39 15.26 21.78
C LEU A 5 -36.93 14.51 20.53
N VAL A 6 -36.40 15.24 19.55
CA VAL A 6 -35.71 14.67 18.40
C VAL A 6 -34.34 14.19 18.89
N LEU A 7 -34.17 12.87 19.01
CA LEU A 7 -32.86 12.25 19.18
C LEU A 7 -32.07 12.46 17.88
N CYS A 8 -31.11 13.38 17.91
CA CYS A 8 -30.12 13.54 16.88
C CYS A 8 -29.11 12.38 17.01
N SER A 9 -29.32 11.31 16.24
CA SER A 9 -28.36 10.23 16.09
C SER A 9 -27.14 10.76 15.33
N ILE A 10 -26.15 11.26 16.08
CA ILE A 10 -24.84 11.57 15.52
C ILE A 10 -24.18 10.22 15.23
N LEU A 11 -24.30 9.75 13.98
CA LEU A 11 -23.39 8.75 13.43
C LEU A 11 -21.99 9.35 13.50
N LEU A 12 -21.24 8.97 14.53
CA LEU A 12 -19.79 9.08 14.55
C LEU A 12 -19.26 8.27 13.36
N ALA A 13 -19.12 8.91 12.20
CA ALA A 13 -18.23 8.43 11.17
C ALA A 13 -16.85 8.38 11.83
N ALA A 14 -16.38 7.17 12.15
CA ALA A 14 -15.00 6.97 12.57
C ALA A 14 -14.11 7.65 11.53
N PRO A 15 -13.12 8.46 11.93
CA PRO A 15 -12.24 9.08 10.97
C PRO A 15 -11.61 7.95 10.16
N ALA A 16 -11.83 7.96 8.85
CA ALA A 16 -11.10 7.08 7.95
C ALA A 16 -9.63 7.41 8.14
N GLN A 17 -8.94 6.55 8.88
CA GLN A 17 -7.52 6.68 9.17
C GLN A 17 -6.82 6.77 7.82
N SER A 18 -6.17 7.91 7.57
CA SER A 18 -5.67 8.24 6.25
C SER A 18 -4.80 7.12 5.69
N GLY A 19 -4.97 6.80 4.41
CA GLY A 19 -4.05 5.91 3.72
C GLY A 19 -2.80 6.68 3.33
N GLN A 20 -1.63 6.12 3.65
CA GLN A 20 -0.36 6.69 3.21
C GLN A 20 -0.21 6.42 1.71
N GLU A 21 0.06 7.44 0.89
CA GLU A 21 0.26 7.23 -0.55
C GLU A 21 1.61 6.54 -0.81
N TRP A 22 1.57 5.40 -1.50
CA TRP A 22 2.74 4.65 -1.95
C TRP A 22 2.74 4.55 -3.48
N GLU A 23 3.91 4.68 -4.07
CA GLU A 23 4.15 4.45 -5.48
C GLU A 23 4.84 3.10 -5.67
N LEU A 24 4.28 2.29 -6.55
CA LEU A 24 4.91 1.07 -7.03
C LEU A 24 5.85 1.44 -8.15
N ILE A 25 7.15 1.37 -7.84
CA ILE A 25 8.23 1.75 -8.73
C ILE A 25 8.45 0.67 -9.79
N SER A 26 8.26 -0.60 -9.43
CA SER A 26 8.42 -1.73 -10.36
C SER A 26 7.72 -2.97 -9.83
N VAL A 27 7.13 -3.74 -10.74
CA VAL A 27 6.80 -5.16 -10.57
C VAL A 27 7.39 -5.89 -11.75
N THR A 28 8.25 -6.87 -11.51
CA THR A 28 8.69 -7.81 -12.54
C THR A 28 7.98 -9.14 -12.36
N ARG A 29 7.51 -9.75 -13.45
CA ARG A 29 6.93 -11.10 -13.45
C ARG A 29 7.41 -11.88 -14.65
N GLY A 30 7.82 -13.12 -14.40
CA GLY A 30 8.22 -14.03 -15.47
C GLY A 30 9.54 -13.63 -16.15
N PRO A 31 9.92 -14.31 -17.25
CA PRO A 31 11.22 -14.15 -17.88
C PRO A 31 11.37 -12.83 -18.66
N THR A 32 10.28 -12.09 -18.87
CA THR A 32 10.26 -10.87 -19.70
C THR A 32 10.71 -9.62 -18.95
N TRP A 33 10.89 -9.68 -17.62
CA TRP A 33 11.31 -8.53 -16.79
C TRP A 33 10.49 -7.27 -17.08
N GLU A 34 9.20 -7.42 -17.41
CA GLU A 34 8.30 -6.30 -17.64
C GLU A 34 8.27 -5.41 -16.40
N VAL A 35 8.41 -4.10 -16.59
CA VAL A 35 8.35 -3.12 -15.50
C VAL A 35 6.97 -2.49 -15.54
N ASN A 36 6.11 -2.87 -14.60
CA ASN A 36 4.81 -2.22 -14.40
C ASN A 36 4.92 -1.10 -13.36
N GLU A 37 4.29 0.04 -13.65
CA GLU A 37 4.17 1.18 -12.74
C GLU A 37 2.74 1.30 -12.23
N ALA A 38 2.58 1.47 -10.93
CA ALA A 38 1.27 1.68 -10.31
C ALA A 38 1.37 2.67 -9.17
N LYS A 39 0.25 3.26 -8.78
CA LYS A 39 0.18 4.16 -7.62
C LYS A 39 -1.08 3.91 -6.83
N GLY A 40 -1.00 4.07 -5.52
CA GLY A 40 -2.18 3.96 -4.67
C GLY A 40 -1.86 4.19 -3.21
N ALA A 41 -2.90 4.27 -2.39
CA ALA A 41 -2.71 4.39 -0.96
C ALA A 41 -2.61 2.99 -0.33
N LEU A 42 -1.58 2.77 0.49
CA LEU A 42 -1.54 1.64 1.41
C LEU A 42 -1.94 2.16 2.80
N LYS A 43 -2.94 1.52 3.39
CA LYS A 43 -3.35 1.78 4.76
C LYS A 43 -2.40 1.07 5.69
N GLN A 44 -1.88 1.81 6.67
CA GLN A 44 -1.04 1.25 7.71
C GLN A 44 -1.88 0.88 8.94
N ASN A 45 -1.82 -0.38 9.35
CA ASN A 45 -2.41 -0.87 10.58
C ASN A 45 -1.35 -1.64 11.40
N GLY A 46 -0.77 -0.96 12.39
CA GLY A 46 0.36 -1.50 13.16
C GLY A 46 1.56 -1.79 12.26
N ARG A 47 1.89 -3.08 12.14
CA ARG A 47 2.99 -3.58 11.30
C ARG A 47 2.57 -3.94 9.87
N VAL A 48 1.29 -3.81 9.55
CA VAL A 48 0.74 -4.20 8.25
C VAL A 48 0.53 -2.96 7.39
N LEU A 49 0.95 -3.02 6.13
CA LEU A 49 0.60 -2.08 5.06
C LEU A 49 -0.24 -2.84 4.04
N GLU A 50 -1.45 -2.37 3.75
CA GLU A 50 -2.33 -3.05 2.80
C GLU A 50 -3.09 -2.09 1.91
N GLY A 51 -3.33 -2.48 0.67
CA GLY A 51 -4.10 -1.65 -0.24
C GLY A 51 -4.15 -2.18 -1.66
N VAL A 52 -4.77 -1.36 -2.50
CA VAL A 52 -4.91 -1.59 -3.93
C VAL A 52 -4.21 -0.47 -4.66
N LEU A 53 -3.33 -0.84 -5.58
CA LEU A 53 -2.59 0.06 -6.43
C LEU A 53 -3.25 0.04 -7.81
N LYS A 54 -3.35 1.23 -8.38
CA LYS A 54 -3.95 1.46 -9.69
C LYS A 54 -2.85 1.53 -10.73
N ASP A 55 -3.04 0.82 -11.84
CA ASP A 55 -2.14 0.90 -12.98
C ASP A 55 -2.00 2.36 -13.42
N LYS A 56 -0.78 2.79 -13.69
CA LYS A 56 -0.51 4.20 -14.02
C LYS A 56 -0.97 4.57 -15.43
N THR A 57 -1.10 3.58 -16.32
CA THR A 57 -1.49 3.76 -17.72
C THR A 57 -3.00 3.96 -17.85
N ASP A 58 -3.80 3.05 -17.28
CA ASP A 58 -5.26 3.08 -17.44
C ASP A 58 -6.04 3.47 -16.17
N GLY A 59 -5.35 3.62 -15.03
CA GLY A 59 -5.94 4.04 -13.76
C GLY A 59 -6.80 2.96 -13.08
N LYS A 60 -6.89 1.75 -13.62
CA LYS A 60 -7.69 0.69 -13.02
C LYS A 60 -6.97 0.06 -11.85
N ALA A 61 -7.76 -0.33 -10.85
CA ALA A 61 -7.28 -1.14 -9.74
C ALA A 61 -6.88 -2.51 -10.28
N ASP A 62 -5.59 -2.81 -10.28
CA ASP A 62 -5.09 -4.08 -10.81
C ASP A 62 -4.19 -4.83 -9.82
N TYR A 63 -3.56 -4.13 -8.88
CA TYR A 63 -2.61 -4.76 -7.98
C TYR A 63 -3.08 -4.66 -6.53
N GLN A 64 -3.20 -5.80 -5.85
CA GLN A 64 -3.44 -5.86 -4.41
C GLN A 64 -2.16 -6.27 -3.70
N ILE A 65 -1.80 -5.54 -2.65
CA ILE A 65 -0.61 -5.85 -1.86
C ILE A 65 -0.92 -5.79 -0.37
N ARG A 66 -0.41 -6.76 0.37
CA ARG A 66 -0.35 -6.78 1.83
C ARG A 66 1.09 -7.04 2.25
N VAL A 67 1.71 -6.08 2.92
CA VAL A 67 3.07 -6.17 3.46
C VAL A 67 3.00 -6.21 4.98
N GLU A 68 3.76 -7.10 5.60
CA GLU A 68 3.97 -7.18 7.03
C GLU A 68 5.43 -6.85 7.35
N LEU A 69 5.63 -5.83 8.18
CA LEU A 69 6.93 -5.29 8.55
C LEU A 69 7.42 -5.91 9.86
N ASN A 70 8.67 -6.36 9.89
CA ASN A 70 9.34 -6.84 11.10
C ASN A 70 10.75 -6.25 11.19
N GLY A 71 10.86 -5.08 11.81
CA GLY A 71 12.12 -4.32 11.84
C GLY A 71 12.50 -3.86 10.43
N GLU A 72 13.69 -4.24 9.98
CA GLU A 72 14.19 -3.95 8.62
C GLU A 72 13.77 -5.02 7.60
N HIS A 73 13.00 -6.03 7.99
CA HIS A 73 12.51 -7.08 7.11
C HIS A 73 11.04 -6.87 6.75
N ALA A 74 10.65 -7.34 5.57
CA ALA A 74 9.28 -7.31 5.08
C ALA A 74 8.89 -8.66 4.48
N GLN A 75 7.65 -9.07 4.71
CA GLN A 75 7.00 -10.17 4.00
C GLN A 75 5.77 -9.63 3.31
N ALA A 76 5.49 -10.04 2.08
CA ALA A 76 4.33 -9.57 1.36
C ALA A 76 3.60 -10.68 0.63
N THR A 77 2.30 -10.47 0.45
CA THR A 77 1.50 -11.14 -0.57
C THR A 77 1.09 -10.11 -1.61
N PHE A 78 1.38 -10.40 -2.87
CA PHE A 78 1.06 -9.52 -4.00
C PHE A 78 0.21 -10.27 -5.02
N ARG A 79 -0.85 -9.63 -5.50
CA ARG A 79 -1.88 -10.25 -6.35
C ARG A 79 -2.27 -9.34 -7.51
N PHE A 80 -2.45 -9.92 -8.68
CA PHE A 80 -3.11 -9.31 -9.82
C PHE A 80 -4.62 -9.57 -9.72
N ILE A 81 -5.39 -8.50 -9.53
CA ILE A 81 -6.85 -8.55 -9.37
C ILE A 81 -7.50 -8.97 -10.69
N SER A 82 -7.06 -8.41 -11.83
CA SER A 82 -7.62 -8.72 -13.14
C SER A 82 -7.47 -10.19 -13.55
N GLU A 83 -6.39 -10.83 -13.10
CA GLU A 83 -6.12 -12.25 -13.37
C GLU A 83 -6.80 -13.19 -12.38
N ASN A 84 -7.43 -12.66 -11.33
CA ASN A 84 -7.96 -13.43 -10.21
C ASN A 84 -6.94 -14.45 -9.64
N ASP A 85 -5.65 -14.07 -9.58
CA ASP A 85 -4.61 -14.96 -9.09
C ASP A 85 -4.73 -15.22 -7.57
N GLU A 86 -4.03 -16.22 -7.03
CA GLU A 86 -4.03 -16.51 -5.57
C GLU A 86 -3.09 -15.59 -4.76
N GLY A 87 -2.34 -14.73 -5.45
CA GLY A 87 -1.25 -13.95 -4.91
C GLY A 87 0.04 -14.75 -4.73
N THR A 88 1.16 -14.05 -4.85
CA THR A 88 2.49 -14.60 -4.67
C THR A 88 3.14 -14.04 -3.42
N LYS A 89 3.86 -14.90 -2.69
CA LYS A 89 4.64 -14.51 -1.53
C LYS A 89 5.98 -13.92 -1.96
N LEU A 90 6.33 -12.81 -1.32
CA LEU A 90 7.61 -12.13 -1.51
C LEU A 90 8.22 -11.83 -0.14
N THR A 91 9.54 -11.80 -0.08
CA THR A 91 10.30 -11.41 1.11
C THR A 91 11.27 -10.30 0.76
N GLY A 92 11.58 -9.45 1.73
CA GLY A 92 12.25 -8.20 1.39
C GLY A 92 12.85 -7.45 2.55
N ILE A 93 13.38 -6.29 2.20
CA ILE A 93 13.99 -5.34 3.13
C ILE A 93 13.16 -4.06 3.11
N TYR A 94 12.87 -3.55 4.29
CA TYR A 94 12.29 -2.24 4.51
C TYR A 94 13.38 -1.29 4.99
N LYS A 95 13.61 -0.22 4.22
CA LYS A 95 14.61 0.79 4.53
C LYS A 95 13.97 2.16 4.62
N ARG A 96 14.36 2.92 5.64
CA ARG A 96 14.10 4.36 5.73
C ARG A 96 15.38 5.08 5.32
N THR A 97 15.39 5.71 4.16
CA THR A 97 16.64 6.22 3.56
C THR A 97 17.02 7.63 4.04
N ALA A 98 16.18 8.29 4.83
CA ALA A 98 16.52 9.57 5.50
C ALA A 98 15.83 9.72 6.86
N LYS A 99 16.32 10.66 7.67
CA LYS A 99 15.59 11.15 8.87
C LYS A 99 14.32 11.85 8.38
N PRO A 100 13.11 11.37 8.73
CA PRO A 100 11.85 11.95 8.28
C PRO A 100 11.80 13.47 8.50
N THR A 101 11.41 14.23 7.48
CA THR A 101 10.99 15.63 7.64
C THR A 101 9.46 15.71 7.55
N LYS A 102 8.87 16.85 7.94
CA LYS A 102 7.41 17.07 7.86
C LYS A 102 6.83 16.88 6.45
N THR A 103 7.65 16.99 5.41
CA THR A 103 7.21 16.93 4.00
C THR A 103 7.90 15.85 3.19
N HIS A 104 8.89 15.15 3.76
CA HIS A 104 9.68 14.17 3.03
C HIS A 104 10.06 12.98 3.90
N CYS A 105 9.56 11.82 3.52
CA CYS A 105 9.86 10.54 4.16
C CYS A 105 10.14 9.50 3.09
N PRO A 106 11.38 9.46 2.57
CA PRO A 106 11.75 8.47 1.58
C PRO A 106 11.82 7.12 2.29
N GLU A 107 10.74 6.35 2.12
CA GLU A 107 10.63 4.99 2.59
C GLU A 107 10.61 4.07 1.39
N GLN A 108 11.37 2.98 1.48
CA GLN A 108 11.48 2.01 0.42
C GLN A 108 11.27 0.61 0.96
N ILE A 109 10.43 -0.16 0.28
CA ILE A 109 10.24 -1.58 0.52
C ILE A 109 10.64 -2.30 -0.76
N GLN A 110 11.64 -3.16 -0.65
CA GLN A 110 12.10 -4.00 -1.76
C GLN A 110 11.74 -5.44 -1.44
N LEU A 111 10.85 -6.04 -2.22
CA LEU A 111 10.31 -7.38 -2.04
C LEU A 111 10.69 -8.23 -3.25
N MET A 112 11.07 -9.49 -3.02
CA MET A 112 11.41 -10.40 -4.10
C MET A 112 11.13 -11.86 -3.77
N ASN A 113 11.07 -12.66 -4.82
CA ASN A 113 11.21 -14.12 -4.78
C ASN A 113 12.01 -14.57 -6.02
N SER A 114 12.00 -15.86 -6.33
CA SER A 114 12.74 -16.40 -7.48
C SER A 114 12.29 -15.91 -8.85
N PHE A 115 11.12 -15.28 -8.96
CA PHE A 115 10.46 -14.94 -10.24
C PHE A 115 9.97 -13.50 -10.33
N GLN A 116 10.02 -12.75 -9.22
CA GLN A 116 9.40 -11.43 -9.12
C GLN A 116 10.20 -10.51 -8.20
N TYR A 117 10.23 -9.23 -8.57
CA TYR A 117 10.72 -8.13 -7.75
C TYR A 117 9.66 -7.02 -7.69
N ILE A 118 9.46 -6.46 -6.50
CA ILE A 118 8.51 -5.38 -6.22
C ILE A 118 9.23 -4.29 -5.42
N GLY A 119 9.28 -3.08 -5.98
CA GLY A 119 9.77 -1.90 -5.29
C GLY A 119 8.64 -0.94 -4.96
N LEU A 120 8.40 -0.66 -3.68
CA LEU A 120 7.49 0.41 -3.23
C LEU A 120 8.31 1.59 -2.71
N ALA A 121 7.94 2.80 -3.08
CA ALA A 121 8.44 4.01 -2.45
C ALA A 121 7.32 4.91 -1.98
N ARG A 122 7.61 5.65 -0.92
CA ARG A 122 6.82 6.78 -0.47
C ARG A 122 7.73 7.99 -0.35
N ASN A 123 7.27 9.15 -0.83
CA ASN A 123 8.00 10.40 -0.73
C ASN A 123 7.38 11.39 0.27
N ALA A 124 6.08 11.29 0.54
CA ALA A 124 5.36 12.16 1.48
C ALA A 124 4.97 11.38 2.76
N CYS A 125 5.35 11.92 3.92
CA CYS A 125 4.63 11.61 5.15
C CYS A 125 3.38 12.49 5.20
N GLU A 126 2.25 11.94 5.65
CA GLU A 126 1.16 12.80 6.10
C GLU A 126 1.64 13.72 7.24
N PRO A 127 1.11 14.95 7.32
CA PRO A 127 1.40 15.89 8.40
C PRO A 127 0.82 15.46 9.76
#